data_AF-T0ZYL7-F1
#
_entry.id   AF-T0ZYL7-F1
#
_cell.length_a   1.000
_cell.length_b   1.000
_cell.length_c   1.000
_cell.angle_alpha   90.00
_cell.angle_beta   90.00
_cell.angle_gamma   90.00
#
_symmetry.space_group_name_H-M   'P 1'
#
loop_
_entity.id
_entity.type
_entity.pdbx_description
1 polymer ?
#
loop_
_entity_poly.entity_id
_entity_poly.type
_entity_poly.pdbx_seq_one_letter_code
_entity_poly.pdbx_strand_id
1 'polypeptide(L)'
;FIGVAALAAWFAPKGWRRVLLFAAVWMLGDLARQFIGGGFPWNPWASVWALPGLAGEIMLQPVAILGTPGVTGLTVLLAGLPALGRRGWLLGAISLALWAGFGAAWRARPAGPPPGFTAILVQGNVAEGDKWSQARALAIFRRYLDLTSEGVYRADMGHAGAGPKLVIWPETASP
;
A
#
# COMPACT_ATOMS: atom_id res chain seq x y z
N PHE A 1 11.08 13.45 12.77
CA PHE A 1 11.63 12.30 12.01
C PHE A 1 12.44 12.73 10.78
N ILE A 2 11.85 13.37 9.75
CA ILE A 2 12.59 13.85 8.55
C ILE A 2 13.81 14.69 8.94
N GLY A 3 13.63 15.63 9.86
CA GLY A 3 14.72 16.45 10.41
C GLY A 3 15.83 15.65 11.09
N VAL A 4 15.52 14.48 11.69
CA VAL A 4 16.52 13.60 12.32
C VAL A 4 17.39 12.93 11.27
N ALA A 5 16.80 12.43 10.17
CA ALA A 5 17.55 11.87 9.05
C ALA A 5 18.46 12.93 8.40
N ALA A 6 17.95 14.13 8.17
CA ALA A 6 18.72 15.24 7.62
C ALA A 6 19.87 15.66 8.57
N LEU A 7 19.59 15.76 9.87
CA LEU A 7 20.60 16.10 10.88
C LEU A 7 21.69 15.04 10.98
N ALA A 8 21.32 13.75 11.00
CA ALA A 8 22.30 12.66 10.99
C ALA A 8 23.19 12.72 9.75
N ALA A 9 22.60 12.95 8.56
CA ALA A 9 23.34 13.09 7.32
C ALA A 9 24.23 14.34 7.27
N TRP A 10 23.84 15.42 7.95
CA TRP A 10 24.64 16.65 8.04
C TRP A 10 26.02 16.40 8.66
N PHE A 11 26.07 15.57 9.70
CA PHE A 11 27.31 15.18 10.38
C PHE A 11 28.13 14.10 9.66
N ALA A 12 27.57 13.44 8.64
CA ALA A 12 28.30 12.45 7.86
C ALA A 12 29.21 13.09 6.80
N PRO A 13 30.39 12.50 6.51
CA PRO A 13 31.25 12.93 5.41
C PRO A 13 30.51 12.95 4.07
N LYS A 14 30.79 13.95 3.22
CA LYS A 14 30.21 14.04 1.86
C LYS A 14 30.48 12.75 1.07
N GLY A 15 29.51 12.34 0.25
CA GLY A 15 29.59 11.14 -0.60
C GLY A 15 28.66 10.01 -0.16
N TRP A 16 29.00 8.78 -0.52
CA TRP A 16 28.11 7.61 -0.39
C TRP A 16 27.71 7.30 1.05
N ARG A 17 28.61 7.54 2.02
CA ARG A 17 28.34 7.34 3.46
C ARG A 17 27.18 8.21 3.95
N ARG A 18 27.11 9.47 3.49
CA ARG A 18 26.03 10.39 3.82
C ARG A 18 24.69 9.93 3.24
N VAL A 19 24.69 9.46 1.99
CA VAL A 19 23.48 8.96 1.32
C VAL A 19 22.95 7.71 2.02
N LEU A 20 23.82 6.75 2.34
CA LEU A 20 23.44 5.54 3.07
C LEU A 20 22.93 5.86 4.48
N LEU A 21 23.61 6.73 5.22
CA LEU A 21 23.16 7.11 6.56
C LEU A 21 21.80 7.80 6.50
N PHE A 22 21.60 8.72 5.55
CA PHE A 22 20.31 9.38 5.35
C PHE A 22 19.19 8.37 5.10
N ALA A 23 19.40 7.43 4.16
CA ALA A 23 18.42 6.39 3.83
C ALA A 23 18.15 5.44 5.01
N ALA A 24 19.18 5.03 5.76
CA ALA A 24 19.04 4.14 6.90
C ALA A 24 18.31 4.81 8.07
N VAL A 25 18.67 6.05 8.42
CA VAL A 25 17.99 6.81 9.47
C VAL A 25 16.56 7.12 9.04
N TRP A 26 16.32 7.39 7.75
CA TRP A 26 14.97 7.52 7.23
C TRP A 26 14.17 6.22 7.42
N MET A 27 14.67 5.09 6.94
CA MET A 27 13.98 3.80 7.10
C MET A 27 13.66 3.51 8.57
N LEU A 28 14.62 3.68 9.47
CA LEU A 28 14.46 3.38 10.89
C LEU A 28 13.47 4.30 11.57
N GLY A 29 13.47 5.59 11.24
CA GLY A 29 12.50 6.49 11.84
C GLY A 29 11.10 6.36 11.22
N ASP A 30 10.97 5.91 9.96
CA ASP A 30 9.68 5.53 9.39
C ASP A 30 9.12 4.26 10.05
N LEU A 31 9.98 3.27 10.34
CA LEU A 31 9.64 2.12 11.16
C LEU A 31 9.24 2.55 12.59
N ALA A 32 10.00 3.45 13.21
CA ALA A 32 9.69 3.93 14.57
C ALA A 32 8.32 4.64 14.65
N ARG A 33 7.92 5.34 13.58
CA ARG A 33 6.59 5.96 13.47
C ARG A 33 5.44 4.96 13.55
N GLN A 34 5.67 3.66 13.35
CA GLN A 34 4.65 2.63 13.53
C GLN A 34 4.33 2.37 15.00
N PHE A 35 5.25 2.68 15.91
CA PHE A 35 5.15 2.27 17.32
C PHE A 35 5.08 3.43 18.30
N ILE A 36 5.70 4.57 17.99
CA ILE A 36 5.76 5.71 18.91
C ILE A 36 4.40 6.42 18.97
N GLY A 37 3.92 6.69 20.18
CA GLY A 37 2.74 7.53 20.43
C GLY A 37 1.43 6.95 19.88
N GLY A 38 1.30 5.61 19.86
CA GLY A 38 0.14 4.92 19.26
C GLY A 38 0.32 4.59 17.78
N GLY A 39 1.40 5.07 17.15
CA GLY A 39 1.73 4.78 15.76
C GLY A 39 0.96 5.65 14.76
N PHE A 40 1.69 6.31 13.87
CA PHE A 40 1.13 7.04 12.73
C PHE A 40 2.06 6.97 11.50
N PRO A 41 2.19 5.78 10.88
CA PRO A 41 3.06 5.56 9.72
C PRO A 41 2.41 6.01 8.40
N TRP A 42 1.72 7.14 8.42
CA TRP A 42 1.03 7.66 7.24
C TRP A 42 2.04 8.10 6.17
N ASN A 43 1.75 7.78 4.90
CA ASN A 43 2.53 8.19 3.74
C ASN A 43 4.03 7.79 3.78
N PRO A 44 4.37 6.48 3.85
CA PRO A 44 5.75 6.01 3.72
C PRO A 44 6.23 6.13 2.26
N TRP A 45 7.52 6.38 2.01
CA TRP A 45 8.00 6.54 0.62
C TRP A 45 7.85 5.28 -0.23
N ALA A 46 7.71 4.10 0.37
CA ALA A 46 7.36 2.90 -0.39
C ALA A 46 6.04 3.04 -1.17
N SER A 47 5.10 3.89 -0.74
CA SER A 47 3.82 4.08 -1.43
C SER A 47 3.93 4.75 -2.79
N VAL A 48 5.05 5.41 -3.11
CA VAL A 48 5.24 6.06 -4.43
C VAL A 48 5.24 5.06 -5.58
N TRP A 49 5.53 3.78 -5.28
CA TRP A 49 5.50 2.69 -6.25
C TRP A 49 4.10 2.11 -6.46
N ALA A 50 3.10 2.52 -5.67
CA ALA A 50 1.72 2.08 -5.78
C ALA A 50 0.93 2.84 -6.86
N LEU A 51 1.50 2.86 -8.07
CA LEU A 51 0.88 3.43 -9.25
C LEU A 51 -0.19 2.49 -9.82
N PRO A 52 -1.28 2.99 -10.41
CA PRO A 52 -2.24 2.15 -11.11
C PRO A 52 -1.61 1.41 -12.30
N GLY A 53 -2.03 0.16 -12.51
CA GLY A 53 -1.67 -0.66 -13.67
C GLY A 53 -0.31 -1.35 -13.58
N LEU A 54 0.16 -1.84 -14.72
CA LEU A 54 1.31 -2.76 -14.83
C LEU A 54 2.59 -2.20 -14.19
N ALA A 55 2.84 -0.89 -14.33
CA ALA A 55 4.03 -0.27 -13.77
C ALA A 55 4.06 -0.40 -12.23
N GLY A 56 2.97 -0.06 -11.54
CA GLY A 56 2.92 -0.21 -10.09
C GLY A 56 2.90 -1.68 -9.66
N GLU A 57 2.19 -2.54 -10.39
CA GLU A 57 2.21 -3.99 -10.13
C GLU A 57 3.62 -4.57 -10.17
N ILE A 58 4.49 -4.09 -11.07
CA ILE A 58 5.90 -4.52 -11.12
C ILE A 58 6.69 -3.87 -9.97
N MET A 59 6.57 -2.56 -9.79
CA MET A 59 7.43 -1.81 -8.86
C MET A 59 7.13 -2.10 -7.38
N LEU A 60 5.92 -2.55 -7.04
CA LEU A 60 5.54 -2.92 -5.68
C LEU A 60 6.15 -4.24 -5.18
N GLN A 61 6.57 -5.13 -6.08
CA GLN A 61 6.90 -6.51 -5.70
C GLN A 61 8.00 -6.66 -4.63
N PRO A 62 9.03 -5.80 -4.53
CA PRO A 62 10.01 -5.90 -3.44
C PRO A 62 9.40 -5.77 -2.03
N VAL A 63 8.22 -5.15 -1.89
CA VAL A 63 7.50 -5.06 -0.60
C VAL A 63 7.21 -6.46 -0.03
N ALA A 64 7.00 -7.48 -0.88
CA ALA A 64 6.72 -8.85 -0.44
C ALA A 64 7.86 -9.50 0.37
N ILE A 65 9.10 -9.04 0.21
CA ILE A 65 10.27 -9.56 0.92
C ILE A 65 10.73 -8.59 2.00
N LEU A 66 10.80 -7.30 1.66
CA LEU A 66 11.45 -6.29 2.50
C LEU A 66 10.49 -5.56 3.43
N GLY A 67 9.18 -5.72 3.20
CA GLY A 67 8.15 -4.91 3.82
C GLY A 67 8.22 -3.43 3.42
N THR A 68 7.21 -2.68 3.85
CA THR A 68 7.09 -1.23 3.58
C THR A 68 8.30 -0.41 4.08
N PRO A 69 8.87 -0.66 5.28
CA PRO A 69 10.05 0.08 5.74
C PRO A 69 11.29 -0.18 4.87
N GLY A 70 11.56 -1.44 4.52
CA GLY A 70 12.72 -1.78 3.70
C GLY A 70 12.67 -1.11 2.33
N VAL A 71 11.50 -1.15 1.68
CA VAL A 71 11.27 -0.46 0.39
C VAL A 71 11.36 1.07 0.55
N THR A 72 10.92 1.64 1.68
CA THR A 72 11.11 3.06 1.99
C THR A 72 12.59 3.43 2.02
N GLY A 73 13.41 2.64 2.72
CA GLY A 73 14.86 2.84 2.76
C GLY A 73 15.51 2.77 1.38
N LEU A 74 15.17 1.76 0.57
CA LEU A 74 15.70 1.63 -0.79
C LEU A 74 15.24 2.76 -1.70
N THR A 75 14.02 3.25 -1.56
CA THR A 75 13.49 4.38 -2.33
C THR A 75 14.27 5.65 -2.03
N VAL A 76 14.51 5.94 -0.76
CA VAL A 76 15.30 7.11 -0.33
C VAL A 76 16.76 6.97 -0.77
N LEU A 77 17.33 5.77 -0.71
CA LEU A 77 18.67 5.48 -1.23
C LEU A 77 18.76 5.78 -2.73
N LEU A 78 17.85 5.23 -3.54
CA LEU A 78 17.77 5.47 -4.99
C LEU A 78 17.66 6.96 -5.31
N ALA A 79 16.80 7.68 -4.60
CA ALA A 79 16.62 9.12 -4.77
C ALA A 79 17.88 9.92 -4.41
N GLY A 80 18.72 9.42 -3.50
CA GLY A 80 19.97 10.06 -3.10
C GLY A 80 21.19 9.72 -3.98
N LEU A 81 21.15 8.64 -4.78
CA LEU A 81 22.27 8.23 -5.62
C LEU A 81 22.74 9.31 -6.62
N PRO A 82 21.87 10.10 -7.28
CA PRO A 82 22.28 11.20 -8.15
C PRO A 82 23.26 12.21 -7.51
N ALA A 83 23.22 12.38 -6.18
CA ALA A 83 24.13 13.26 -5.45
C ALA A 83 25.61 12.81 -5.50
N LEU A 84 25.88 11.58 -5.94
CA LEU A 84 27.23 11.02 -6.14
C LEU A 84 27.78 11.28 -7.55
N GLY A 85 27.10 12.12 -8.35
CA GLY A 85 27.50 12.47 -9.71
C GLY A 85 27.17 11.39 -10.74
N ARG A 86 27.90 11.37 -11.86
CA ARG A 86 27.61 10.47 -13.01
C ARG A 86 27.59 8.99 -12.63
N ARG A 87 28.51 8.55 -11.77
CA ARG A 87 28.53 7.17 -11.27
C ARG A 87 27.29 6.86 -10.44
N GLY A 88 26.83 7.80 -9.63
CA GLY A 88 25.59 7.69 -8.86
C GLY A 88 24.35 7.55 -9.74
N TRP A 89 24.24 8.36 -10.78
CA TRP A 89 23.18 8.23 -11.80
C TRP A 89 23.15 6.86 -12.46
N LEU A 90 24.32 6.36 -12.89
CA LEU A 90 24.43 5.03 -13.51
C LEU A 90 24.03 3.92 -12.54
N LEU A 91 24.51 3.98 -11.29
CA LEU A 91 24.12 3.03 -10.25
C LEU A 91 22.61 3.09 -10.00
N GLY A 92 22.01 4.28 -9.92
CA GLY A 92 20.58 4.43 -9.74
C GLY A 92 19.77 3.83 -10.89
N ALA A 93 20.18 4.06 -12.14
CA ALA A 93 19.55 3.48 -13.31
C ALA A 93 19.65 1.94 -13.32
N ILE A 94 20.84 1.39 -13.02
CA ILE A 94 21.05 -0.07 -12.93
C ILE A 94 20.21 -0.67 -11.81
N SER A 95 20.22 -0.06 -10.62
CA SER A 95 19.42 -0.53 -9.48
C SER A 95 17.92 -0.48 -9.78
N LEU A 96 17.43 0.56 -10.48
CA LEU A 96 16.04 0.64 -10.90
C LEU A 96 15.69 -0.41 -11.95
N ALA A 97 16.58 -0.68 -12.90
CA ALA A 97 16.40 -1.76 -13.88
C ALA A 97 16.35 -3.14 -13.22
N LEU A 98 17.23 -3.39 -12.23
CA LEU A 98 17.22 -4.63 -11.44
C LEU A 98 15.95 -4.76 -10.59
N TRP A 99 15.50 -3.67 -9.98
CA TRP A 99 14.24 -3.62 -9.24
C TRP A 99 13.06 -3.98 -10.15
N ALA A 100 12.96 -3.34 -11.31
CA ALA A 100 11.93 -3.59 -12.30
C ALA A 100 11.97 -5.04 -12.80
N GLY A 101 13.17 -5.55 -13.12
CA GLY A 101 13.38 -6.92 -13.56
C GLY A 101 12.98 -7.95 -12.50
N PHE A 102 13.37 -7.72 -11.25
CA PHE A 102 12.90 -8.53 -10.12
C PHE A 102 11.37 -8.50 -10.00
N GLY A 103 10.76 -7.32 -10.08
CA GLY A 103 9.33 -7.17 -9.97
C GLY A 103 8.56 -7.85 -11.09
N ALA A 104 9.04 -7.75 -12.32
CA ALA A 104 8.45 -8.46 -13.46
C ALA A 104 8.54 -9.99 -13.27
N ALA A 105 9.70 -10.49 -12.84
CA ALA A 105 9.91 -11.91 -12.58
C ALA A 105 9.06 -12.44 -11.41
N TRP A 106 8.92 -11.65 -10.34
CA TRP A 106 8.12 -12.03 -9.17
C TRP A 106 6.62 -12.06 -9.50
N ARG A 107 6.12 -11.04 -10.21
CA ARG A 107 4.73 -10.95 -10.66
C ARG A 107 4.36 -12.06 -11.66
N ALA A 108 5.30 -12.50 -12.48
CA ALA A 108 5.08 -13.58 -13.45
C ALA A 108 4.92 -14.97 -12.81
N ARG A 109 5.12 -15.09 -11.49
CA ARG A 109 4.86 -16.36 -10.78
C ARG A 109 3.37 -16.71 -10.87
N PRO A 110 3.01 -17.99 -11.03
CA PRO A 110 1.63 -18.41 -11.06
C PRO A 110 0.89 -17.93 -9.80
N ALA A 111 -0.22 -17.21 -10.00
CA ALA A 111 -1.16 -16.98 -8.93
C ALA A 111 -1.80 -18.32 -8.52
N GLY A 112 -2.16 -18.44 -7.24
CA GLY A 112 -3.01 -19.55 -6.80
C GLY A 112 -4.33 -19.57 -7.58
N PRO A 113 -5.06 -20.71 -7.55
CA PRO A 113 -6.38 -20.77 -8.17
C PRO A 113 -7.27 -19.65 -7.60
N PRO A 114 -8.12 -19.02 -8.43
CA PRO A 114 -9.01 -18.00 -7.95
C PRO A 114 -9.90 -18.58 -6.83
N PRO A 115 -10.27 -17.76 -5.82
CA PRO A 115 -11.18 -18.20 -4.79
C PRO A 115 -12.47 -18.72 -5.44
N GLY A 116 -12.95 -19.89 -4.99
CA GLY A 116 -14.17 -20.53 -5.51
C GLY A 116 -15.47 -19.85 -5.07
N PHE A 117 -15.43 -18.57 -4.72
CA PHE A 117 -16.57 -17.78 -4.25
C PHE A 117 -16.60 -16.41 -4.94
N THR A 118 -17.79 -15.84 -5.01
CA THR A 118 -17.99 -14.47 -5.49
C THR A 118 -18.09 -13.52 -4.29
N ALA A 119 -17.15 -12.58 -4.17
CA ALA A 119 -17.16 -11.56 -3.13
C ALA A 119 -18.05 -10.38 -3.54
N ILE A 120 -18.98 -10.00 -2.65
CA ILE A 120 -19.91 -8.88 -2.82
C ILE A 120 -19.54 -7.83 -1.77
N LEU A 121 -18.90 -6.74 -2.20
CA LEU A 121 -18.57 -5.61 -1.34
C LEU A 121 -19.73 -4.62 -1.34
N VAL A 122 -20.39 -4.48 -0.20
CA VAL A 122 -21.56 -3.60 -0.06
C VAL A 122 -21.12 -2.21 0.36
N GLN A 123 -21.51 -1.17 -0.38
CA GLN A 123 -21.17 0.21 -0.07
C GLN A 123 -22.41 1.07 0.13
N GLY A 124 -22.79 1.28 1.39
CA GLY A 124 -23.97 2.06 1.76
C GLY A 124 -23.83 3.57 1.55
N ASN A 125 -22.60 4.10 1.41
CA ASN A 125 -22.34 5.54 1.27
C ASN A 125 -23.11 6.40 2.30
N VAL A 126 -23.08 5.99 3.57
CA VAL A 126 -23.75 6.67 4.68
C VAL A 126 -22.94 7.90 5.07
N ALA A 127 -23.60 9.06 5.18
CA ALA A 127 -22.94 10.29 5.63
C ALA A 127 -22.42 10.14 7.06
N GLU A 128 -21.25 10.71 7.36
CA GLU A 128 -20.57 10.52 8.65
C GLU A 128 -21.44 10.90 9.85
N GLY A 129 -22.18 12.02 9.76
CA GLY A 129 -23.08 12.50 10.82
C GLY A 129 -24.32 11.62 11.03
N ASP A 130 -24.59 10.68 10.13
CA ASP A 130 -25.77 9.83 10.17
C ASP A 130 -25.47 8.44 10.74
N LYS A 131 -24.21 8.03 10.75
CA LYS A 131 -23.78 6.68 11.19
C LYS A 131 -24.27 6.32 12.59
N TRP A 132 -24.33 7.30 13.48
CA TRP A 132 -24.72 7.11 14.89
C TRP A 132 -26.13 7.61 15.20
N SER A 133 -26.91 7.97 14.18
CA SER A 133 -28.27 8.47 14.36
C SER A 133 -29.21 7.30 14.67
N GLN A 134 -29.68 7.20 15.92
CA GLN A 134 -30.67 6.19 16.32
C GLN A 134 -31.92 6.21 15.43
N ALA A 135 -32.36 7.42 15.03
CA ALA A 135 -33.51 7.60 14.15
C ALA A 135 -33.28 7.03 12.73
N ARG A 136 -32.03 7.00 12.25
CA ARG A 136 -31.66 6.52 10.91
C ARG A 136 -31.10 5.10 10.90
N ALA A 137 -30.72 4.54 12.05
CA ALA A 137 -30.10 3.22 12.16
C ALA A 137 -30.87 2.14 11.40
N LEU A 138 -32.20 2.06 11.58
CA LEU A 138 -33.02 1.07 10.88
C LEU A 138 -33.09 1.30 9.36
N ALA A 139 -33.13 2.56 8.91
CA ALA A 139 -33.14 2.88 7.49
C ALA A 139 -31.79 2.56 6.82
N ILE A 140 -30.69 2.86 7.51
CA ILE A 140 -29.33 2.50 7.08
C ILE A 140 -29.18 0.98 6.97
N PHE A 141 -29.60 0.24 8.01
CA PHE A 141 -29.54 -1.22 8.02
C PHE A 141 -30.36 -1.83 6.88
N ARG A 142 -31.59 -1.35 6.64
CA ARG A 142 -32.42 -1.77 5.51
C ARG A 142 -31.74 -1.52 4.17
N ARG A 143 -31.12 -0.35 3.98
CA ARG A 143 -30.33 -0.06 2.76
C ARG A 143 -29.20 -1.08 2.55
N TYR A 144 -28.51 -1.50 3.61
CA TYR A 144 -27.49 -2.54 3.50
C TYR A 144 -28.07 -3.91 3.12
N LEU A 145 -29.26 -4.27 3.63
CA LEU A 145 -29.97 -5.49 3.23
C LEU A 145 -30.43 -5.45 1.76
N ASP A 146 -30.93 -4.30 1.30
CA ASP A 146 -31.37 -4.11 -0.08
C ASP A 146 -30.19 -4.22 -1.04
N LEU A 147 -29.08 -3.52 -0.75
CA LEU A 147 -27.84 -3.61 -1.53
C LEU A 147 -27.23 -5.02 -1.52
N THR A 148 -27.38 -5.74 -0.41
CA THR A 148 -26.96 -7.15 -0.32
C THR A 148 -27.77 -8.02 -1.26
N SER A 149 -29.10 -7.91 -1.20
CA SER A 149 -30.01 -8.65 -2.08
C SER A 149 -29.74 -8.35 -3.55
N GLU A 150 -29.53 -7.08 -3.89
CA GLU A 150 -29.16 -6.65 -5.24
C GLU A 150 -27.82 -7.24 -5.69
N GLY A 151 -26.80 -7.19 -4.83
CA GLY A 151 -25.48 -7.75 -5.13
C GLY A 151 -25.53 -9.26 -5.36
N VAL A 152 -26.29 -9.99 -4.56
CA VAL A 152 -26.49 -11.45 -4.72
C VAL A 152 -27.23 -11.75 -6.02
N TYR A 153 -28.31 -11.02 -6.31
CA TYR A 153 -29.05 -11.19 -7.56
C TYR A 153 -28.16 -10.93 -8.79
N ARG A 154 -27.35 -9.87 -8.78
CA ARG A 154 -26.41 -9.55 -9.85
C ARG A 154 -25.32 -10.62 -10.01
N ALA A 155 -24.84 -11.20 -8.91
CA ALA A 155 -23.87 -12.29 -8.94
C ALA A 155 -24.46 -13.56 -9.56
N ASP A 156 -25.73 -13.87 -9.26
CA ASP A 156 -26.45 -15.03 -9.82
C ASP A 156 -26.78 -14.85 -11.31
N MET A 157 -27.05 -13.62 -11.75
CA MET A 157 -27.36 -13.30 -13.15
C MET A 157 -26.12 -13.13 -14.03
N GLY A 158 -25.01 -12.68 -13.46
CA GLY A 158 -23.73 -12.63 -14.14
C GLY A 158 -23.14 -14.04 -14.28
N HIS A 159 -22.25 -14.26 -15.24
CA HIS A 159 -21.48 -15.51 -15.35
C HIS A 159 -20.50 -15.73 -14.16
N ALA A 160 -20.68 -14.99 -13.06
CA ALA A 160 -19.91 -15.05 -11.82
C ALA A 160 -20.32 -16.24 -10.96
N GLY A 161 -20.35 -17.43 -11.59
CA GLY A 161 -20.36 -18.76 -10.97
C GLY A 161 -21.54 -19.10 -10.06
N ALA A 162 -22.06 -20.33 -10.18
CA ALA A 162 -22.97 -20.93 -9.20
C ALA A 162 -22.32 -21.22 -7.83
N GLY A 163 -21.20 -20.56 -7.52
CA GLY A 163 -20.42 -20.76 -6.31
C GLY A 163 -20.97 -20.01 -5.09
N PRO A 164 -20.42 -20.28 -3.89
CA PRO A 164 -20.76 -19.55 -2.68
C PRO A 164 -20.60 -18.02 -2.84
N LYS A 165 -21.46 -17.26 -2.16
CA LYS A 165 -21.39 -15.79 -2.11
C LYS A 165 -20.84 -15.35 -0.76
N LEU A 166 -19.82 -14.50 -0.78
CA LEU A 166 -19.27 -13.85 0.41
C LEU A 166 -19.69 -12.39 0.42
N VAL A 167 -20.62 -12.03 1.30
CA VAL A 167 -21.07 -10.64 1.46
C VAL A 167 -20.21 -9.95 2.51
N ILE A 168 -19.69 -8.77 2.16
CA ILE A 168 -18.81 -7.98 3.03
C ILE A 168 -19.45 -6.62 3.23
N TRP A 169 -19.78 -6.31 4.49
CA TRP A 169 -20.22 -4.99 4.92
C TRP A 169 -19.05 -4.20 5.50
N PRO A 170 -19.02 -2.87 5.34
CA PRO A 170 -17.97 -2.03 5.88
C PRO A 170 -18.11 -1.88 7.41
N GLU A 171 -17.09 -1.33 8.03
CA GLU A 171 -17.11 -0.98 9.46
C GLU A 171 -18.33 -0.11 9.80
N THR A 172 -18.95 -0.40 10.96
CA THR A 172 -20.14 0.31 11.48
C THR A 172 -21.36 0.25 10.55
N ALA A 173 -21.49 -0.79 9.72
CA ALA A 173 -22.68 -1.00 8.90
C ALA A 173 -23.89 -1.58 9.67
N SER A 174 -23.62 -2.30 10.77
CA SER A 174 -24.65 -2.79 11.69
C SER A 174 -24.84 -1.80 12.84
N PRO A 175 -26.08 -1.56 13.32
CA PRO A 175 -26.37 -0.77 14.51
C PRO A 175 -25.67 -1.28 15.78
#